data_AF-A0A9P0FPM0-F1
#
_entry.id   AF-A0A9P0FPM0-F1
#
_cell.length_a   1.000
_cell.length_b   1.000
_cell.length_c   1.000
_cell.angle_alpha   90.00
_cell.angle_beta   90.00
_cell.angle_gamma   90.00
#
_symmetry.space_group_name_H-M   'P 1'
#
loop_
_entity.id
_entity.type
_entity.pdbx_description
1 polymer ?
#
loop_
_entity_poly.entity_id
_entity_poly.type
_entity_poly.pdbx_seq_one_letter_code
_entity_poly.pdbx_strand_id
1 'polypeptide(L)'
;MAYLKFLEPSLQFINQIWRRMSLEPSDEVKTGPCEICKIPTEKKCSTCKLVYYCSQEHQKEHWKDHKEACRPYKVCESQDLGKHLVAVRDLQPGDVIFTETPLVFGPKPHKIEEGPFPCVGCCKLIDTSQYSRCPECVWPCCGPDCEGLKAPKLHGFECRVLRLRPPMESASFYEYFRFDVLIILRALYLQKSSKEKWNHLMSLESHMDKRGEDTDVYRLIQEKVAHLEQNYLKPLKAYEHEIGEEILPEVSSEVIHKIYAILDVNATETTEDFDAEILYPTASLVEHNCVPNTSQCIDEKNNFLVTFRAALPIEKDAHITSIYTHILWGTYARRQHLKKTKYFDCRCDRCKDPTELGSLVSALKCIGTEEVPCGGTQLPLNPLDDETNWVCDTCNIELPNKDIMKFVEHLSGEVEKVMVKNPSLSELEDVLNKLMNFLGNNHYLVYIIKHTMVQLYDKVDSDGLEVSNSILEEKLRMCENLIDISKRLDPGNSRLNLYLAVLLNEYFNAKLKIFERAFDSEKKDEYNTSLKELLAILEGNRRVLQNELKSVAGSKLNQLVCENELKLLNWIHENKIDV
;
A
#
# COMPACT_ATOMS: atom_id res chain seq x y z
N MET A 1 13.56 2.14 3.44
CA MET A 1 12.50 1.34 2.76
C MET A 1 12.79 -0.16 2.92
N ALA A 2 13.05 -0.66 4.13
CA ALA A 2 13.47 -2.05 4.36
C ALA A 2 12.33 -3.00 4.80
N TYR A 3 11.11 -2.49 4.97
CA TYR A 3 10.06 -3.11 5.80
C TYR A 3 9.04 -4.01 5.09
N LEU A 4 9.21 -4.29 3.79
CA LEU A 4 8.21 -4.99 2.96
C LEU A 4 8.81 -6.17 2.16
N LYS A 5 9.80 -6.91 2.70
CA LYS A 5 10.59 -7.87 1.90
C LYS A 5 10.72 -9.30 2.46
N PHE A 6 9.65 -9.86 3.02
CA PHE A 6 9.56 -11.28 3.40
C PHE A 6 8.16 -11.86 3.11
N LEU A 7 8.10 -13.17 2.75
CA LEU A 7 6.95 -14.11 2.59
C LEU A 7 6.68 -14.68 1.18
N GLU A 8 7.39 -15.76 0.81
CA GLU A 8 7.06 -16.77 -0.25
C GLU A 8 7.98 -18.00 0.01
N PRO A 9 7.69 -19.23 -0.49
CA PRO A 9 6.60 -19.69 -1.36
C PRO A 9 5.53 -20.53 -0.59
N SER A 10 4.91 -21.67 -0.96
CA SER A 10 4.81 -22.46 -2.22
C SER A 10 3.54 -23.34 -2.31
N LEU A 11 2.86 -23.27 -3.45
CA LEU A 11 2.22 -24.35 -4.23
C LEU A 11 1.27 -25.42 -3.62
N GLN A 12 -0.03 -25.23 -3.94
CA GLN A 12 -0.90 -26.17 -4.67
C GLN A 12 -1.18 -27.60 -4.15
N PHE A 13 -2.33 -27.78 -3.49
CA PHE A 13 -3.30 -28.81 -3.87
C PHE A 13 -4.74 -28.39 -3.48
N ILE A 14 -5.71 -29.32 -3.46
CA ILE A 14 -7.13 -29.14 -3.10
C ILE A 14 -7.94 -28.38 -4.17
N ASN A 15 -8.46 -29.14 -5.14
CA ASN A 15 -9.56 -28.71 -6.01
C ASN A 15 -10.59 -29.85 -6.15
N GLN A 16 -11.12 -30.30 -5.01
CA GLN A 16 -12.25 -31.22 -4.85
C GLN A 16 -12.70 -31.19 -3.37
N ILE A 17 -13.94 -31.62 -3.10
CA ILE A 17 -14.58 -31.63 -1.76
C ILE A 17 -14.90 -30.23 -1.19
N TRP A 18 -15.79 -29.49 -1.88
CA TRP A 18 -16.77 -28.62 -1.22
C TRP A 18 -18.10 -28.67 -1.98
N ARG A 19 -19.10 -29.33 -1.40
CA ARG A 19 -20.50 -29.32 -1.85
C ARG A 19 -21.38 -29.49 -0.62
N ARG A 20 -22.36 -28.58 -0.46
CA ARG A 20 -23.22 -28.42 0.74
C ARG A 20 -22.48 -27.94 2.00
N MET A 21 -22.35 -26.62 2.13
CA MET A 21 -23.17 -25.88 3.10
C MET A 21 -23.01 -24.35 3.01
N SER A 22 -22.16 -23.86 2.11
CA SER A 22 -22.35 -22.52 1.55
C SER A 22 -23.75 -22.42 0.94
N LEU A 23 -24.60 -21.58 1.51
CA LEU A 23 -25.48 -20.78 0.67
C LEU A 23 -24.53 -19.89 -0.13
N GLU A 24 -24.47 -20.11 -1.44
CA GLU A 24 -24.08 -19.05 -2.36
C GLU A 24 -25.00 -17.85 -2.04
N PRO A 25 -24.49 -16.60 -2.05
CA PRO A 25 -25.39 -15.50 -2.32
C PRO A 25 -25.96 -15.80 -3.71
N SER A 26 -27.24 -16.15 -3.77
CA SER A 26 -27.91 -16.27 -5.05
C SER A 26 -27.70 -14.97 -5.82
N ASP A 27 -27.57 -15.06 -7.14
CA ASP A 27 -27.89 -13.95 -8.03
C ASP A 27 -29.43 -13.70 -7.97
N GLU A 28 -29.91 -13.32 -6.79
CA GLU A 28 -30.98 -12.34 -6.68
C GLU A 28 -30.47 -11.12 -7.44
N VAL A 29 -30.86 -11.03 -8.72
CA VAL A 29 -30.52 -9.89 -9.54
C VAL A 29 -31.22 -8.70 -8.92
N LYS A 30 -30.48 -7.93 -8.10
CA LYS A 30 -31.03 -6.91 -7.20
C LYS A 30 -31.70 -5.82 -8.04
N THR A 31 -33.00 -5.99 -8.27
CA THR A 31 -33.82 -5.03 -9.01
C THR A 31 -34.04 -3.78 -8.17
N GLY A 32 -34.02 -2.63 -8.84
CA GLY A 32 -34.38 -1.34 -8.25
C GLY A 32 -35.43 -0.65 -9.10
N PRO A 33 -36.22 0.27 -8.53
CA PRO A 33 -37.20 1.04 -9.28
C PRO A 33 -36.48 1.96 -10.28
N CYS A 34 -36.88 1.91 -11.55
CA CYS A 34 -36.32 2.81 -12.56
C CYS A 34 -36.60 4.28 -12.20
N GLU A 35 -35.61 5.18 -12.27
CA GLU A 35 -35.78 6.50 -11.64
C GLU A 35 -36.90 7.38 -12.21
N ILE A 36 -37.28 7.19 -13.47
CA ILE A 36 -38.43 7.87 -14.08
C ILE A 36 -39.75 7.12 -13.78
N CYS A 37 -39.92 5.92 -14.35
CA CYS A 37 -41.21 5.22 -14.31
C CYS A 37 -41.44 4.32 -13.07
N LYS A 38 -40.44 4.20 -12.18
CA LYS A 38 -40.39 3.36 -10.96
C LYS A 38 -40.65 1.85 -11.16
N ILE A 39 -40.79 1.38 -12.40
CA ILE A 39 -40.84 -0.05 -12.75
C ILE A 39 -39.53 -0.74 -12.31
N PRO A 40 -39.57 -1.88 -11.61
CA PRO A 40 -38.38 -2.63 -11.22
C PRO A 40 -37.52 -3.04 -12.42
N THR A 41 -36.21 -2.90 -12.30
CA THR A 41 -35.27 -3.30 -13.34
C THR A 41 -33.91 -3.67 -12.75
N GLU A 42 -33.17 -4.52 -13.47
CA GLU A 42 -31.83 -4.99 -13.14
C GLU A 42 -30.75 -4.00 -13.64
N LYS A 43 -31.11 -3.19 -14.63
CA LYS A 43 -30.21 -2.30 -15.37
C LYS A 43 -29.81 -1.09 -14.54
N LYS A 44 -28.66 -1.21 -13.87
CA LYS A 44 -27.99 -0.11 -13.17
C LYS A 44 -27.30 0.85 -14.16
N CYS A 45 -27.17 2.12 -13.77
CA CYS A 45 -26.33 3.09 -14.47
C CYS A 45 -24.92 2.51 -14.72
N SER A 46 -24.44 2.59 -15.96
CA SER A 46 -23.17 2.00 -16.38
C SER A 46 -21.97 2.48 -15.56
N THR A 47 -21.95 3.75 -15.18
CA THR A 47 -20.87 4.40 -14.41
C THR A 47 -21.02 4.17 -12.91
N CYS A 48 -22.05 4.73 -12.25
CA CYS A 48 -22.10 4.79 -10.78
C CYS A 48 -22.60 3.50 -10.10
N LYS A 49 -23.35 2.64 -10.80
CA LYS A 49 -24.06 1.46 -10.25
C LYS A 49 -25.09 1.72 -9.14
N LEU A 50 -25.38 2.98 -8.81
CA LEU A 50 -26.30 3.39 -7.72
C LEU A 50 -27.78 3.33 -8.15
N VAL A 51 -28.10 3.95 -9.30
CA VAL A 51 -29.48 4.17 -9.77
C VAL A 51 -29.83 3.27 -10.95
N TYR A 52 -31.13 3.10 -11.21
CA TYR A 52 -31.67 2.09 -12.12
C TYR A 52 -32.45 2.71 -13.30
N TYR A 53 -32.32 2.12 -14.50
CA TYR A 53 -32.93 2.59 -15.75
C TYR A 53 -33.42 1.44 -16.63
N CYS A 54 -34.73 1.27 -16.81
CA CYS A 54 -35.26 0.16 -17.61
C CYS A 54 -34.92 0.29 -19.11
N SER A 55 -34.69 1.51 -19.60
CA SER A 55 -34.24 1.83 -20.96
C SER A 55 -33.28 3.03 -20.98
N GLN A 56 -32.65 3.30 -22.14
CA GLN A 56 -31.73 4.43 -22.29
C GLN A 56 -32.44 5.79 -22.27
N GLU A 57 -33.74 5.82 -22.56
CA GLU A 57 -34.56 7.02 -22.67
C GLU A 57 -34.75 7.61 -21.27
N HIS A 58 -35.18 6.79 -20.30
CA HIS A 58 -35.25 7.19 -18.89
C HIS A 58 -33.87 7.53 -18.30
N GLN A 59 -32.78 6.91 -18.78
CA GLN A 59 -31.43 7.34 -18.41
C GLN A 59 -31.13 8.74 -18.93
N LYS A 60 -31.41 9.04 -20.21
CA LYS A 60 -31.18 10.36 -20.84
C LYS A 60 -32.06 11.47 -20.22
N GLU A 61 -33.27 11.11 -19.81
CA GLU A 61 -34.23 12.00 -19.15
C GLU A 61 -33.70 12.42 -17.76
N HIS A 62 -33.43 11.44 -16.88
CA HIS A 62 -32.87 11.68 -15.55
C HIS A 62 -31.40 12.14 -15.57
N TRP A 63 -30.70 12.05 -16.71
CA TRP A 63 -29.28 12.45 -16.81
C TRP A 63 -29.05 13.91 -16.42
N LYS A 64 -30.04 14.79 -16.60
CA LYS A 64 -29.94 16.20 -16.22
C LYS A 64 -29.66 16.36 -14.72
N ASP A 65 -30.35 15.58 -13.90
CA ASP A 65 -30.28 15.62 -12.44
C ASP A 65 -29.20 14.65 -11.93
N HIS A 66 -29.07 13.48 -12.57
CA HIS A 66 -28.14 12.43 -12.15
C HIS A 66 -26.68 12.69 -12.51
N LYS A 67 -26.37 13.42 -13.60
CA LYS A 67 -25.00 13.58 -14.13
C LYS A 67 -23.99 13.99 -13.06
N GLU A 68 -24.38 14.90 -12.16
CA GLU A 68 -23.49 15.41 -11.11
C GLU A 68 -23.28 14.35 -10.00
N ALA A 69 -24.34 13.72 -9.52
CA ALA A 69 -24.26 12.63 -8.53
C ALA A 69 -23.67 11.31 -9.07
N CYS A 70 -23.58 11.16 -10.40
CA CYS A 70 -23.08 9.96 -11.08
C CYS A 70 -21.55 9.78 -10.90
N ARG A 71 -20.79 10.88 -10.83
CA ARG A 71 -19.41 10.85 -10.35
C ARG A 71 -19.47 11.18 -8.85
N PRO A 72 -19.09 10.28 -7.92
CA PRO A 72 -19.27 10.52 -6.48
C PRO A 72 -18.37 11.64 -5.92
N TYR A 73 -17.58 12.31 -6.77
CA TYR A 73 -16.65 13.37 -6.43
C TYR A 73 -16.54 14.42 -7.55
N LYS A 74 -16.15 15.62 -7.15
CA LYS A 74 -15.73 16.74 -8.00
C LYS A 74 -14.24 17.01 -7.76
N VAL A 75 -13.59 17.66 -8.74
CA VAL A 75 -12.26 18.25 -8.54
C VAL A 75 -12.47 19.68 -8.04
N CYS A 76 -11.84 20.01 -6.93
CA CYS A 76 -11.76 21.37 -6.39
C CYS A 76 -10.29 21.84 -6.42
N GLU A 77 -10.07 23.14 -6.26
CA GLU A 77 -8.74 23.74 -6.28
C GLU A 77 -8.63 24.79 -5.18
N SER A 78 -7.57 24.74 -4.37
CA SER A 78 -7.31 25.67 -3.27
C SER A 78 -5.83 26.09 -3.22
N GLN A 79 -5.54 27.19 -2.51
CA GLN A 79 -4.17 27.71 -2.40
C GLN A 79 -3.23 26.78 -1.61
N ASP A 80 -3.76 26.03 -0.64
CA ASP A 80 -2.96 25.19 0.26
C ASP A 80 -2.75 23.75 -0.26
N LEU A 81 -3.67 23.23 -1.08
CA LEU A 81 -3.68 21.84 -1.56
C LEU A 81 -3.48 21.71 -3.08
N GLY A 82 -3.60 22.81 -3.84
CA GLY A 82 -3.80 22.72 -5.28
C GLY A 82 -5.09 21.96 -5.61
N LYS A 83 -5.04 21.08 -6.61
CA LYS A 83 -6.20 20.31 -7.09
C LYS A 83 -6.41 19.05 -6.27
N HIS A 84 -7.60 18.93 -5.69
CA HIS A 84 -7.97 17.86 -4.75
C HIS A 84 -9.39 17.34 -5.04
N LEU A 85 -9.75 16.16 -4.52
CA LEU A 85 -11.07 15.56 -4.70
C LEU A 85 -11.98 15.81 -3.50
N VAL A 86 -13.23 16.19 -3.79
CA VAL A 86 -14.28 16.46 -2.78
C VAL A 86 -15.54 15.68 -3.13
N ALA A 87 -16.20 15.07 -2.14
CA ALA A 87 -17.41 14.28 -2.34
C ALA A 87 -18.62 15.16 -2.76
N VAL A 88 -19.46 14.68 -3.69
CA VAL A 88 -20.69 15.41 -4.11
C VAL A 88 -21.97 14.93 -3.43
N ARG A 89 -21.87 13.80 -2.71
CA ARG A 89 -22.92 13.11 -1.96
C ARG A 89 -22.27 12.36 -0.80
N ASP A 90 -23.05 11.91 0.16
CA ASP A 90 -22.56 11.00 1.20
C ASP A 90 -22.12 9.66 0.59
N LEU A 91 -20.99 9.14 1.04
CA LEU A 91 -20.40 7.85 0.64
C LEU A 91 -20.30 6.94 1.86
N GLN A 92 -20.69 5.68 1.71
CA GLN A 92 -20.65 4.68 2.79
C GLN A 92 -19.42 3.77 2.65
N PRO A 93 -18.87 3.21 3.74
CA PRO A 93 -17.75 2.27 3.68
C PRO A 93 -17.99 1.14 2.67
N GLY A 94 -17.07 0.99 1.72
CA GLY A 94 -17.16 0.05 0.59
C GLY A 94 -17.59 0.66 -0.75
N ASP A 95 -18.23 1.85 -0.76
CA ASP A 95 -18.62 2.55 -2.00
C ASP A 95 -17.40 2.75 -2.92
N VAL A 96 -17.52 2.38 -4.19
CA VAL A 96 -16.50 2.68 -5.21
C VAL A 96 -16.56 4.17 -5.54
N ILE A 97 -15.45 4.87 -5.33
CA ILE A 97 -15.31 6.29 -5.65
C ILE A 97 -14.90 6.41 -7.13
N PHE A 98 -13.86 5.68 -7.54
CA PHE A 98 -13.50 5.49 -8.95
C PHE A 98 -12.65 4.24 -9.16
N THR A 99 -12.54 3.85 -10.43
CA THR A 99 -11.53 2.92 -10.94
C THR A 99 -10.78 3.58 -12.09
N GLU A 100 -9.47 3.41 -12.18
CA GLU A 100 -8.64 4.03 -13.21
C GLU A 100 -7.56 3.05 -13.71
N THR A 101 -7.28 3.04 -15.02
CA THR A 101 -6.12 2.35 -15.60
C THR A 101 -4.99 3.35 -15.80
N PRO A 102 -3.70 2.96 -15.75
CA PRO A 102 -2.58 3.89 -15.77
C PRO A 102 -2.58 4.82 -17.01
N LEU A 103 -2.14 6.05 -16.80
CA LEU A 103 -1.75 6.94 -17.89
C LEU A 103 -0.44 6.47 -18.53
N VAL A 104 0.53 6.15 -17.68
CA VAL A 104 1.86 5.60 -17.97
C VAL A 104 2.23 4.65 -16.82
N PHE A 105 2.97 3.59 -17.11
CA PHE A 105 3.65 2.78 -16.08
C PHE A 105 4.97 2.21 -16.62
N GLY A 106 5.94 1.97 -15.75
CA GLY A 106 7.21 1.34 -16.12
C GLY A 106 7.87 0.64 -14.93
N PRO A 107 8.92 -0.16 -15.16
CA PRO A 107 9.67 -0.77 -14.08
C PRO A 107 10.52 0.27 -13.35
N LYS A 108 10.78 0.05 -12.07
CA LYS A 108 11.64 0.93 -11.26
C LYS A 108 13.14 0.72 -11.57
N PRO A 109 13.99 1.73 -11.28
CA PRO A 109 15.44 1.56 -11.27
C PRO A 109 15.88 0.65 -10.11
N HIS A 110 16.15 -0.63 -10.40
CA HIS A 110 16.76 -1.54 -9.43
C HIS A 110 18.19 -1.12 -9.06
N LYS A 111 18.55 -1.35 -7.79
CA LYS A 111 19.92 -1.21 -7.26
C LYS A 111 20.41 -2.54 -6.64
N ILE A 112 20.45 -3.60 -7.45
CA ILE A 112 20.97 -4.91 -7.03
C ILE A 112 21.79 -5.46 -8.20
N GLU A 113 23.08 -5.72 -7.96
CA GLU A 113 24.00 -6.27 -8.98
C GLU A 113 23.73 -7.76 -9.26
N GLU A 114 22.93 -8.42 -8.41
CA GLU A 114 22.65 -9.86 -8.43
C GLU A 114 21.15 -10.19 -8.57
N GLY A 115 20.35 -9.26 -9.13
CA GLY A 115 18.97 -9.50 -9.62
C GLY A 115 17.86 -9.56 -8.56
N PRO A 116 16.66 -10.07 -8.93
CA PRO A 116 16.14 -10.22 -10.30
C PRO A 116 15.90 -8.85 -10.96
N PHE A 117 15.65 -8.83 -12.27
CA PHE A 117 15.37 -7.60 -13.03
C PHE A 117 14.03 -7.73 -13.80
N PRO A 118 13.46 -6.66 -14.39
CA PRO A 118 12.14 -6.70 -15.00
C PRO A 118 12.21 -7.02 -16.49
N CYS A 119 11.17 -7.68 -17.00
CA CYS A 119 10.96 -7.87 -18.43
C CYS A 119 10.66 -6.53 -19.12
N VAL A 120 11.42 -6.15 -20.16
CA VAL A 120 11.21 -4.90 -20.93
C VAL A 120 9.77 -4.79 -21.47
N GLY A 121 9.18 -5.92 -21.88
CA GLY A 121 7.83 -5.98 -22.44
C GLY A 121 6.73 -5.81 -21.40
N CYS A 122 6.76 -6.57 -20.30
CA CYS A 122 5.62 -6.70 -19.37
C CYS A 122 5.91 -6.33 -17.91
N CYS A 123 7.10 -5.82 -17.60
CA CYS A 123 7.54 -5.36 -16.26
C CYS A 123 7.57 -6.41 -15.13
N LYS A 124 7.10 -7.64 -15.36
CA LYS A 124 7.29 -8.77 -14.42
C LYS A 124 8.76 -9.02 -14.15
N LEU A 125 9.09 -9.34 -12.91
CA LEU A 125 10.44 -9.76 -12.52
C LEU A 125 10.80 -11.09 -13.20
N ILE A 126 12.06 -11.24 -13.59
CA ILE A 126 12.62 -12.40 -14.29
C ILE A 126 13.95 -12.83 -13.67
N ASP A 127 14.13 -14.15 -13.61
CA ASP A 127 15.29 -14.82 -13.02
C ASP A 127 16.56 -14.55 -13.83
N THR A 128 17.64 -14.16 -13.16
CA THR A 128 18.96 -13.89 -13.76
C THR A 128 19.56 -15.12 -14.45
N SER A 129 19.20 -16.33 -14.03
CA SER A 129 19.67 -17.60 -14.60
C SER A 129 18.95 -18.02 -15.89
N GLN A 130 17.70 -17.57 -16.10
CA GLN A 130 16.85 -18.00 -17.22
C GLN A 130 15.99 -16.85 -17.75
N TYR A 131 16.56 -16.09 -18.71
CA TYR A 131 15.86 -14.99 -19.39
C TYR A 131 16.10 -15.02 -20.91
N SER A 132 15.18 -14.42 -21.66
CA SER A 132 15.26 -14.23 -23.11
C SER A 132 15.65 -12.78 -23.45
N ARG A 133 15.89 -12.50 -24.74
CA ARG A 133 16.08 -11.12 -25.23
C ARG A 133 15.12 -10.81 -26.37
N CYS A 134 14.70 -9.56 -26.47
CA CYS A 134 13.94 -9.05 -27.60
C CYS A 134 14.77 -9.21 -28.89
N PRO A 135 14.25 -9.84 -29.97
CA PRO A 135 15.03 -10.10 -31.18
C PRO A 135 15.61 -8.86 -31.86
N GLU A 136 14.95 -7.71 -31.73
CA GLU A 136 15.27 -6.47 -32.43
C GLU A 136 16.28 -5.57 -31.70
N CYS A 137 16.09 -5.32 -30.39
CA CYS A 137 16.90 -4.38 -29.60
C CYS A 137 17.77 -5.05 -28.52
N VAL A 138 17.69 -6.39 -28.43
CA VAL A 138 18.36 -7.26 -27.45
C VAL A 138 18.16 -6.90 -25.96
N TRP A 139 17.08 -6.19 -25.62
CA TRP A 139 16.67 -5.96 -24.23
C TRP A 139 16.12 -7.22 -23.54
N PRO A 140 16.27 -7.37 -22.21
CA PRO A 140 15.89 -8.59 -21.49
C PRO A 140 14.37 -8.77 -21.39
N CYS A 141 13.88 -9.99 -21.56
CA CYS A 141 12.47 -10.32 -21.47
C CYS A 141 12.21 -11.72 -20.90
N CYS A 142 10.98 -11.97 -20.43
CA CYS A 142 10.53 -13.29 -19.95
C CYS A 142 10.37 -14.35 -21.06
N GLY A 143 10.41 -13.94 -22.34
CA GLY A 143 10.26 -14.84 -23.48
C GLY A 143 10.05 -14.06 -24.79
N PRO A 144 10.32 -14.67 -25.95
CA PRO A 144 10.12 -14.03 -27.26
C PRO A 144 8.64 -13.76 -27.57
N ASP A 145 7.72 -14.54 -26.99
CA ASP A 145 6.27 -14.41 -27.18
C ASP A 145 5.58 -13.50 -26.17
N CYS A 146 6.34 -12.79 -25.33
CA CYS A 146 5.80 -11.79 -24.40
C CYS A 146 4.99 -10.71 -25.16
N GLU A 147 3.68 -10.64 -24.91
CA GLU A 147 2.76 -9.72 -25.59
C GLU A 147 3.22 -8.26 -25.54
N GLY A 148 3.82 -7.86 -24.41
CA GLY A 148 4.36 -6.53 -24.19
C GLY A 148 5.47 -6.13 -25.16
N LEU A 149 6.19 -7.08 -25.77
CA LEU A 149 7.18 -6.82 -26.83
C LEU A 149 6.54 -6.26 -28.12
N LYS A 150 5.26 -6.57 -28.35
CA LYS A 150 4.49 -6.17 -29.55
C LYS A 150 3.51 -5.02 -29.26
N ALA A 151 3.15 -4.79 -27.99
CA ALA A 151 2.20 -3.77 -27.56
C ALA A 151 2.78 -2.33 -27.72
N PRO A 152 2.18 -1.44 -28.54
CA PRO A 152 2.76 -0.11 -28.81
C PRO A 152 2.83 0.83 -27.59
N LYS A 153 1.97 0.65 -26.59
CA LYS A 153 2.01 1.43 -25.33
C LYS A 153 3.13 1.00 -24.37
N LEU A 154 3.82 -0.09 -24.70
CA LEU A 154 4.93 -0.69 -23.99
C LEU A 154 6.08 -0.83 -25.01
N HIS A 155 6.80 -1.94 -24.95
CA HIS A 155 8.02 -2.14 -25.73
C HIS A 155 7.83 -2.07 -27.26
N GLY A 156 6.63 -2.30 -27.79
CA GLY A 156 6.36 -2.21 -29.23
C GLY A 156 6.70 -0.85 -29.86
N PHE A 157 6.58 0.26 -29.11
CA PHE A 157 7.11 1.56 -29.55
C PHE A 157 8.58 1.74 -29.13
N GLU A 158 8.89 1.49 -27.86
CA GLU A 158 10.23 1.70 -27.29
C GLU A 158 11.33 1.04 -28.13
N CYS A 159 11.06 -0.15 -28.68
CA CYS A 159 11.99 -0.92 -29.49
C CYS A 159 12.55 -0.12 -30.68
N ARG A 160 11.77 0.78 -31.30
CA ARG A 160 12.25 1.69 -32.36
C ARG A 160 13.42 2.56 -31.91
N VAL A 161 13.44 2.92 -30.63
CA VAL A 161 14.44 3.79 -29.98
C VAL A 161 15.54 2.94 -29.32
N LEU A 162 15.16 1.93 -28.53
CA LEU A 162 16.06 1.08 -27.74
C LEU A 162 17.04 0.25 -28.59
N ARG A 163 16.72 0.01 -29.86
CA ARG A 163 17.62 -0.66 -30.83
C ARG A 163 18.72 0.25 -31.40
N LEU A 164 18.60 1.58 -31.23
CA LEU A 164 19.53 2.56 -31.79
C LEU A 164 20.71 2.87 -30.85
N ARG A 165 20.72 2.31 -29.64
CA ARG A 165 21.76 2.57 -28.65
C ARG A 165 23.15 2.11 -29.12
N PRO A 166 24.23 2.77 -28.67
CA PRO A 166 25.60 2.29 -28.89
C PRO A 166 25.81 0.86 -28.36
N PRO A 167 26.75 0.09 -28.93
CA PRO A 167 27.13 -1.22 -28.39
C PRO A 167 27.81 -1.10 -27.00
N MET A 168 27.84 -2.20 -26.26
CA MET A 168 28.33 -2.23 -24.88
C MET A 168 29.86 -2.20 -24.78
N GLU A 169 30.44 -1.02 -24.57
CA GLU A 169 31.87 -0.85 -24.30
C GLU A 169 32.16 -0.92 -22.79
N SER A 170 32.55 -2.09 -22.30
CA SER A 170 32.99 -2.40 -20.90
C SER A 170 32.04 -2.09 -19.73
N ALA A 171 30.86 -1.51 -19.98
CA ALA A 171 29.82 -1.30 -18.97
C ALA A 171 29.27 -2.62 -18.38
N SER A 172 28.80 -2.56 -17.13
CA SER A 172 28.05 -3.67 -16.50
C SER A 172 26.66 -3.83 -17.11
N PHE A 173 26.01 -4.96 -16.82
CA PHE A 173 24.63 -5.23 -17.26
C PHE A 173 23.65 -4.11 -16.86
N TYR A 174 23.75 -3.59 -15.63
CA TYR A 174 22.80 -2.60 -15.10
C TYR A 174 23.05 -1.18 -15.62
N GLU A 175 24.31 -0.84 -15.91
CA GLU A 175 24.66 0.41 -16.59
C GLU A 175 24.20 0.40 -18.06
N TYR A 176 24.20 -0.77 -18.71
CA TYR A 176 23.78 -0.94 -20.11
C TYR A 176 22.26 -1.18 -20.30
N PHE A 177 21.57 -1.63 -19.25
CA PHE A 177 20.11 -1.86 -19.22
C PHE A 177 19.44 -1.00 -18.13
N ARG A 178 19.49 0.32 -18.31
CA ARG A 178 18.86 1.30 -17.41
C ARG A 178 17.34 1.31 -17.54
N PHE A 179 16.68 0.43 -16.78
CA PHE A 179 15.22 0.22 -16.81
C PHE A 179 14.38 1.49 -16.50
N ASP A 180 14.95 2.49 -15.81
CA ASP A 180 14.34 3.81 -15.60
C ASP A 180 14.09 4.60 -16.90
N VAL A 181 14.79 4.29 -18.00
CA VAL A 181 14.51 4.86 -19.33
C VAL A 181 13.11 4.51 -19.83
N LEU A 182 12.57 3.34 -19.48
CA LEU A 182 11.35 2.81 -20.12
C LEU A 182 10.10 3.62 -19.77
N ILE A 183 9.96 4.07 -18.51
CA ILE A 183 8.80 4.88 -18.12
C ILE A 183 8.82 6.26 -18.80
N ILE A 184 10.01 6.83 -19.02
CA ILE A 184 10.19 8.09 -19.75
C ILE A 184 9.85 7.92 -21.22
N LEU A 185 10.29 6.85 -21.89
CA LEU A 185 9.93 6.59 -23.28
C LEU A 185 8.40 6.38 -23.45
N ARG A 186 7.73 5.75 -22.50
CA ARG A 186 6.26 5.60 -22.48
C ARG A 186 5.54 6.93 -22.27
N ALA A 187 6.06 7.79 -21.40
CA ALA A 187 5.56 9.15 -21.20
C ALA A 187 5.70 10.02 -22.46
N LEU A 188 6.88 10.00 -23.10
CA LEU A 188 7.15 10.69 -24.36
C LEU A 188 6.26 10.15 -25.51
N TYR A 189 5.98 8.84 -25.54
CA TYR A 189 5.09 8.23 -26.54
C TYR A 189 3.63 8.72 -26.46
N LEU A 190 3.19 9.35 -25.37
CA LEU A 190 1.88 10.03 -25.35
C LEU A 190 1.78 11.12 -26.43
N GLN A 191 2.89 11.74 -26.83
CA GLN A 191 2.92 12.75 -27.90
C GLN A 191 2.36 12.24 -29.24
N LYS A 192 2.68 10.99 -29.63
CA LYS A 192 2.09 10.33 -30.83
C LYS A 192 0.80 9.56 -30.54
N SER A 193 0.63 8.98 -29.34
CA SER A 193 -0.52 8.10 -29.06
C SER A 193 -1.79 8.80 -28.55
N SER A 194 -1.67 9.95 -27.88
CA SER A 194 -2.79 10.84 -27.54
C SER A 194 -2.28 12.17 -26.98
N LYS A 195 -2.42 13.26 -27.76
CA LYS A 195 -2.02 14.61 -27.30
C LYS A 195 -2.84 15.09 -26.11
N GLU A 196 -4.08 14.63 -25.95
CA GLU A 196 -4.89 14.83 -24.74
C GLU A 196 -4.20 14.24 -23.49
N LYS A 197 -3.74 12.98 -23.57
CA LYS A 197 -3.00 12.31 -22.49
C LYS A 197 -1.64 12.97 -22.21
N TRP A 198 -0.93 13.44 -23.24
CA TRP A 198 0.31 14.22 -23.07
C TRP A 198 0.05 15.55 -22.36
N ASN A 199 -0.96 16.30 -22.78
CA ASN A 199 -1.34 17.56 -22.14
C ASN A 199 -1.78 17.33 -20.69
N HIS A 200 -2.47 16.22 -20.40
CA HIS A 200 -2.86 15.86 -19.04
C HIS A 200 -1.65 15.48 -18.17
N LEU A 201 -0.72 14.66 -18.67
CA LEU A 201 0.58 14.40 -18.01
C LEU A 201 1.26 15.72 -17.63
N MET A 202 1.41 16.61 -18.60
CA MET A 202 2.08 17.92 -18.43
C MET A 202 1.32 18.92 -17.56
N SER A 203 0.09 18.60 -17.14
CA SER A 203 -0.75 19.40 -16.24
C SER A 203 -0.73 18.93 -14.78
N LEU A 204 -0.08 17.80 -14.48
CA LEU A 204 0.13 17.31 -13.12
C LEU A 204 1.17 18.15 -12.38
N GLU A 205 1.09 18.17 -11.06
CA GLU A 205 2.06 18.86 -10.20
C GLU A 205 3.46 18.23 -10.35
N SER A 206 4.50 19.03 -10.18
CA SER A 206 5.90 18.63 -10.36
C SER A 206 6.84 19.33 -9.36
N HIS A 207 6.43 20.45 -8.78
CA HIS A 207 7.26 21.31 -7.93
C HIS A 207 8.60 21.69 -8.58
N MET A 208 8.58 22.01 -9.88
CA MET A 208 9.77 22.47 -10.62
C MET A 208 10.35 23.76 -10.03
N ASP A 209 9.53 24.59 -9.38
CA ASP A 209 9.92 25.76 -8.58
C ASP A 209 10.85 25.40 -7.40
N LYS A 210 10.84 24.13 -6.95
CA LYS A 210 11.63 23.59 -5.83
C LYS A 210 12.66 22.54 -6.29
N ARG A 211 12.97 22.49 -7.60
CA ARG A 211 13.85 21.51 -8.25
C ARG A 211 14.88 22.16 -9.20
N GLY A 212 15.39 23.34 -8.83
CA GLY A 212 16.43 24.07 -9.56
C GLY A 212 17.80 23.38 -9.59
N GLU A 213 18.72 23.91 -10.41
CA GLU A 213 20.03 23.28 -10.68
C GLU A 213 20.95 23.13 -9.45
N ASP A 214 20.73 23.96 -8.44
CA ASP A 214 21.38 23.93 -7.14
C ASP A 214 21.00 22.70 -6.30
N THR A 215 19.80 22.14 -6.51
CA THR A 215 19.28 21.02 -5.73
C THR A 215 20.00 19.69 -6.00
N ASP A 216 20.11 18.83 -4.99
CA ASP A 216 20.60 17.45 -5.18
C ASP A 216 19.67 16.66 -6.11
N VAL A 217 18.37 16.97 -6.09
CA VAL A 217 17.34 16.30 -6.90
C VAL A 217 17.58 16.55 -8.39
N TYR A 218 17.82 17.80 -8.80
CA TYR A 218 18.17 18.12 -10.20
C TYR A 218 19.46 17.41 -10.61
N ARG A 219 20.51 17.45 -9.78
CA ARG A 219 21.79 16.78 -10.07
C ARG A 219 21.63 15.25 -10.25
N LEU A 220 20.77 14.61 -9.45
CA LEU A 220 20.44 13.18 -9.60
C LEU A 220 19.61 12.88 -10.86
N ILE A 221 18.69 13.76 -11.25
CA ILE A 221 17.90 13.59 -12.48
C ILE A 221 18.75 13.88 -13.73
N GLN A 222 19.65 14.86 -13.67
CA GLN A 222 20.52 15.25 -14.79
C GLN A 222 21.49 14.13 -15.22
N GLU A 223 21.89 13.23 -14.31
CA GLU A 223 22.56 11.97 -14.66
C GLU A 223 21.70 11.12 -15.60
N LYS A 224 20.46 10.85 -15.20
CA LYS A 224 19.51 10.05 -15.99
C LYS A 224 19.19 10.69 -17.33
N VAL A 225 19.04 12.03 -17.34
CA VAL A 225 18.80 12.81 -18.57
C VAL A 225 19.99 12.70 -19.51
N ALA A 226 21.22 12.88 -19.01
CA ALA A 226 22.43 12.74 -19.83
C ALA A 226 22.61 11.31 -20.37
N HIS A 227 22.35 10.29 -19.55
CA HIS A 227 22.35 8.89 -19.98
C HIS A 227 21.31 8.64 -21.09
N LEU A 228 20.07 9.12 -20.90
CA LEU A 228 19.00 9.01 -21.88
C LEU A 228 19.32 9.73 -23.18
N GLU A 229 19.88 10.94 -23.08
CA GLU A 229 20.25 11.76 -24.22
C GLU A 229 21.37 11.12 -25.05
N GLN A 230 22.45 10.68 -24.40
CA GLN A 230 23.61 10.07 -25.06
C GLN A 230 23.28 8.72 -25.70
N ASN A 231 22.58 7.83 -24.98
CA ASN A 231 22.41 6.45 -25.40
C ASN A 231 21.14 6.21 -26.24
N TYR A 232 20.17 7.13 -26.26
CA TYR A 232 18.89 6.91 -26.94
C TYR A 232 18.43 8.10 -27.78
N LEU A 233 18.42 9.33 -27.24
CA LEU A 233 17.83 10.47 -27.97
C LEU A 233 18.74 11.04 -29.07
N LYS A 234 20.06 11.08 -28.88
CA LYS A 234 21.03 11.46 -29.92
C LYS A 234 21.04 10.45 -31.09
N PRO A 235 21.12 9.12 -30.86
CA PRO A 235 20.92 8.14 -31.92
C PRO A 235 19.54 8.23 -32.59
N LEU A 236 18.48 8.50 -31.82
CA LEU A 236 17.15 8.71 -32.40
C LEU A 236 17.11 9.92 -33.34
N LYS A 237 17.61 11.09 -32.93
CA LYS A 237 17.62 12.30 -33.78
C LYS A 237 18.47 12.15 -35.04
N ALA A 238 19.56 11.36 -34.98
CA ALA A 238 20.31 10.98 -36.19
C ALA A 238 19.47 10.10 -37.12
N TYR A 239 18.82 9.06 -36.59
CA TYR A 239 17.96 8.16 -37.37
C TYR A 239 16.71 8.85 -37.96
N GLU A 240 16.07 9.75 -37.21
CA GLU A 240 14.97 10.59 -37.69
C GLU A 240 15.39 11.47 -38.89
N HIS A 241 16.60 12.03 -38.85
CA HIS A 241 17.19 12.79 -39.97
C HIS A 241 17.51 11.90 -41.17
N GLU A 242 17.98 10.66 -40.98
CA GLU A 242 18.23 9.70 -42.06
C GLU A 242 16.95 9.26 -42.79
N ILE A 243 15.84 9.07 -42.06
CA ILE A 243 14.58 8.55 -42.64
C ILE A 243 13.57 9.65 -43.01
N GLY A 244 13.74 10.88 -42.52
CA GLY A 244 12.81 12.00 -42.75
C GLY A 244 11.47 11.88 -42.00
N GLU A 245 11.37 11.02 -40.98
CA GLU A 245 10.21 10.90 -40.08
C GLU A 245 10.63 11.33 -38.67
N GLU A 246 9.95 12.33 -38.10
CA GLU A 246 10.06 12.61 -36.67
C GLU A 246 9.26 11.58 -35.87
N ILE A 247 9.92 10.92 -34.91
CA ILE A 247 9.37 9.84 -34.07
C ILE A 247 9.00 10.40 -32.69
N LEU A 248 9.83 11.27 -32.10
CA LEU A 248 9.55 12.00 -30.85
C LEU A 248 9.93 13.50 -30.95
N PRO A 249 8.96 14.43 -30.99
CA PRO A 249 9.25 15.87 -31.06
C PRO A 249 9.75 16.50 -29.76
N GLU A 250 8.96 16.44 -28.67
CA GLU A 250 9.24 17.15 -27.42
C GLU A 250 10.15 16.30 -26.51
N VAL A 251 11.47 16.39 -26.73
CA VAL A 251 12.50 15.59 -26.01
C VAL A 251 13.63 16.42 -25.39
N SER A 252 13.36 17.67 -25.00
CA SER A 252 14.37 18.52 -24.35
C SER A 252 14.67 18.06 -22.91
N SER A 253 15.85 18.44 -22.40
CA SER A 253 16.24 18.20 -20.99
C SER A 253 15.15 18.67 -20.02
N GLU A 254 14.64 19.90 -20.21
CA GLU A 254 13.55 20.49 -19.42
C GLU A 254 12.28 19.62 -19.39
N VAL A 255 11.85 19.11 -20.54
CA VAL A 255 10.67 18.23 -20.64
C VAL A 255 10.91 16.92 -19.89
N ILE A 256 12.12 16.35 -19.98
CA ILE A 256 12.46 15.08 -19.32
C ILE A 256 12.58 15.27 -17.79
N HIS A 257 13.22 16.36 -17.33
CA HIS A 257 13.23 16.76 -15.92
C HIS A 257 11.81 16.91 -15.39
N LYS A 258 10.92 17.58 -16.13
CA LYS A 258 9.52 17.72 -15.75
C LYS A 258 8.80 16.36 -15.67
N ILE A 259 9.06 15.42 -16.58
CA ILE A 259 8.49 14.06 -16.50
C ILE A 259 8.96 13.35 -15.21
N TYR A 260 10.26 13.36 -14.89
CA TYR A 260 10.76 12.79 -13.63
C TYR A 260 10.15 13.47 -12.40
N ALA A 261 10.03 14.80 -12.42
CA ALA A 261 9.41 15.57 -11.35
C ALA A 261 7.92 15.25 -11.16
N ILE A 262 7.17 15.03 -12.24
CA ILE A 262 5.79 14.54 -12.19
C ILE A 262 5.75 13.13 -11.57
N LEU A 263 6.62 12.21 -12.01
CA LEU A 263 6.64 10.82 -11.51
C LEU A 263 6.92 10.77 -9.99
N ASP A 264 8.02 11.38 -9.53
CA ASP A 264 8.38 11.51 -8.10
C ASP A 264 7.20 12.00 -7.22
N VAL A 265 6.41 12.96 -7.72
CA VAL A 265 5.31 13.59 -6.97
C VAL A 265 4.02 12.79 -7.06
N ASN A 266 3.67 12.20 -8.22
CA ASN A 266 2.32 11.71 -8.52
C ASN A 266 2.19 10.19 -8.68
N ALA A 267 3.30 9.47 -8.90
CA ALA A 267 3.25 8.03 -9.16
C ALA A 267 2.99 7.21 -7.88
N THR A 268 2.38 6.04 -8.07
CA THR A 268 2.25 4.98 -7.08
C THR A 268 3.23 3.86 -7.40
N GLU A 269 3.84 3.28 -6.37
CA GLU A 269 4.75 2.13 -6.48
C GLU A 269 4.03 0.80 -6.21
N THR A 270 4.41 -0.26 -6.91
CA THR A 270 4.11 -1.66 -6.57
C THR A 270 5.41 -2.45 -6.31
N THR A 271 5.32 -3.57 -5.58
CA THR A 271 6.47 -4.42 -5.21
C THR A 271 6.15 -5.92 -5.10
N GLU A 272 5.03 -6.41 -5.65
CA GLU A 272 4.69 -7.85 -5.65
C GLU A 272 5.21 -8.56 -6.93
N ASP A 273 4.33 -9.02 -7.84
CA ASP A 273 4.72 -9.68 -9.10
C ASP A 273 5.49 -8.72 -10.05
N PHE A 274 5.40 -7.40 -9.79
CA PHE A 274 5.94 -6.32 -10.60
C PHE A 274 6.54 -5.21 -9.70
N ASP A 275 7.82 -4.89 -9.86
CA ASP A 275 8.46 -3.71 -9.25
C ASP A 275 8.29 -2.50 -10.18
N ALA A 276 7.11 -1.87 -10.12
CA ALA A 276 6.67 -0.86 -11.08
C ALA A 276 6.35 0.50 -10.45
N GLU A 277 6.57 1.55 -11.23
CA GLU A 277 6.13 2.92 -10.99
C GLU A 277 4.96 3.22 -11.93
N ILE A 278 3.84 3.71 -11.38
CA ILE A 278 2.54 3.72 -12.04
C ILE A 278 1.84 5.07 -11.84
N LEU A 279 1.51 5.76 -12.93
CA LEU A 279 0.91 7.09 -12.89
C LEU A 279 -0.60 7.04 -13.19
N TYR A 280 -1.40 7.53 -12.24
CA TYR A 280 -2.86 7.48 -12.22
C TYR A 280 -3.46 8.88 -12.03
N PRO A 281 -3.82 9.61 -13.10
CA PRO A 281 -4.09 11.05 -13.02
C PRO A 281 -5.27 11.45 -12.13
N THR A 282 -6.27 10.59 -11.97
CA THR A 282 -7.36 10.82 -11.02
C THR A 282 -6.92 10.49 -9.59
N ALA A 283 -6.15 9.42 -9.39
CA ALA A 283 -5.64 9.06 -8.07
C ALA A 283 -4.63 10.07 -7.52
N SER A 284 -3.84 10.72 -8.39
CA SER A 284 -2.92 11.80 -8.02
C SER A 284 -3.62 13.06 -7.49
N LEU A 285 -4.95 13.16 -7.61
CA LEU A 285 -5.78 14.22 -7.00
C LEU A 285 -6.35 13.84 -5.63
N VAL A 286 -6.15 12.59 -5.16
CA VAL A 286 -6.58 12.16 -3.83
C VAL A 286 -5.53 12.63 -2.82
N GLU A 287 -5.86 13.64 -2.03
CA GLU A 287 -4.93 14.33 -1.13
C GLU A 287 -4.49 13.48 0.09
N HIS A 288 -3.57 14.01 0.89
CA HIS A 288 -3.01 13.31 2.04
C HIS A 288 -3.78 13.56 3.35
N ASN A 289 -4.12 12.49 4.06
CA ASN A 289 -4.39 12.51 5.50
C ASN A 289 -3.68 11.33 6.21
N CYS A 290 -3.15 11.54 7.42
CA CYS A 290 -2.56 10.46 8.23
C CYS A 290 -3.61 9.52 8.86
N VAL A 291 -4.90 9.90 8.76
CA VAL A 291 -6.07 9.04 8.93
C VAL A 291 -6.88 9.13 7.62
N PRO A 292 -6.58 8.29 6.62
CA PRO A 292 -7.26 8.35 5.34
C PRO A 292 -8.72 7.88 5.45
N ASN A 293 -9.61 8.51 4.67
CA ASN A 293 -11.00 8.04 4.52
C ASN A 293 -11.22 7.16 3.27
N THR A 294 -10.16 6.87 2.50
CA THR A 294 -10.20 5.93 1.36
C THR A 294 -9.20 4.79 1.46
N SER A 295 -9.60 3.63 0.92
CA SER A 295 -8.73 2.47 0.69
C SER A 295 -8.45 2.29 -0.81
N GLN A 296 -7.26 1.79 -1.12
CA GLN A 296 -6.72 1.68 -2.48
C GLN A 296 -6.30 0.24 -2.75
N CYS A 297 -6.89 -0.39 -3.77
CA CYS A 297 -6.50 -1.70 -4.28
C CYS A 297 -5.98 -1.56 -5.72
N ILE A 298 -4.89 -2.24 -6.08
CA ILE A 298 -4.35 -2.30 -7.45
C ILE A 298 -4.47 -3.74 -7.96
N ASP A 299 -5.14 -3.92 -9.09
CA ASP A 299 -5.21 -5.20 -9.79
C ASP A 299 -4.10 -5.28 -10.85
N GLU A 300 -2.91 -5.70 -10.43
CA GLU A 300 -1.72 -5.83 -11.29
C GLU A 300 -1.99 -6.74 -12.50
N LYS A 301 -2.83 -7.77 -12.33
CA LYS A 301 -3.19 -8.75 -13.35
C LYS A 301 -4.18 -8.19 -14.38
N ASN A 302 -5.00 -7.21 -14.00
CA ASN A 302 -5.92 -6.48 -14.89
C ASN A 302 -5.35 -5.13 -15.36
N ASN A 303 -4.15 -5.14 -15.96
CA ASN A 303 -3.47 -3.94 -16.47
C ASN A 303 -3.34 -2.84 -15.39
N PHE A 304 -2.98 -3.22 -14.17
CA PHE A 304 -2.87 -2.32 -13.01
C PHE A 304 -4.12 -1.45 -12.83
N LEU A 305 -5.32 -2.04 -12.80
CA LEU A 305 -6.55 -1.29 -12.54
C LEU A 305 -6.57 -0.88 -11.05
N VAL A 306 -6.39 0.41 -10.76
CA VAL A 306 -6.58 0.93 -9.39
C VAL A 306 -8.06 1.11 -9.10
N THR A 307 -8.46 0.76 -7.88
CA THR A 307 -9.81 0.97 -7.33
C THR A 307 -9.68 1.74 -6.03
N PHE A 308 -10.35 2.91 -5.96
CA PHE A 308 -10.51 3.67 -4.72
C PHE A 308 -11.90 3.44 -4.14
N ARG A 309 -11.97 3.10 -2.86
CA ARG A 309 -13.21 2.95 -2.10
C ARG A 309 -13.24 3.89 -0.90
N ALA A 310 -14.43 4.27 -0.45
CA ALA A 310 -14.60 4.83 0.88
C ALA A 310 -14.24 3.75 1.93
N ALA A 311 -13.31 4.05 2.83
CA ALA A 311 -12.92 3.20 3.96
C ALA A 311 -13.63 3.61 5.25
N LEU A 312 -13.97 4.90 5.37
CA LEU A 312 -14.82 5.50 6.39
C LEU A 312 -16.06 6.13 5.71
N PRO A 313 -17.11 6.49 6.46
CA PRO A 313 -18.14 7.39 5.94
C PRO A 313 -17.51 8.71 5.47
N ILE A 314 -17.92 9.20 4.29
CA ILE A 314 -17.50 10.49 3.76
C ILE A 314 -18.76 11.31 3.52
N GLU A 315 -18.94 12.39 4.26
CA GLU A 315 -20.08 13.30 4.10
C GLU A 315 -19.99 14.08 2.77
N LYS A 316 -21.14 14.50 2.24
CA LYS A 316 -21.20 15.42 1.11
C LYS A 316 -20.36 16.68 1.38
N ASP A 317 -19.65 17.13 0.35
CA ASP A 317 -18.73 18.27 0.38
C ASP A 317 -17.49 18.08 1.29
N ALA A 318 -17.27 16.89 1.88
CA ALA A 318 -16.02 16.55 2.56
C ALA A 318 -14.90 16.13 1.58
N HIS A 319 -13.65 16.30 2.03
CA HIS A 319 -12.45 15.96 1.26
C HIS A 319 -12.24 14.44 1.16
N ILE A 320 -11.73 13.98 0.01
CA ILE A 320 -11.46 12.56 -0.28
C ILE A 320 -9.94 12.34 -0.21
N THR A 321 -9.52 11.53 0.76
CA THR A 321 -8.15 11.49 1.26
C THR A 321 -7.57 10.07 1.28
N SER A 322 -6.28 9.96 0.97
CA SER A 322 -5.47 8.75 1.07
C SER A 322 -4.23 9.05 1.93
N ILE A 323 -3.32 8.09 2.09
CA ILE A 323 -2.07 8.29 2.80
C ILE A 323 -0.88 7.93 1.92
N TYR A 324 0.12 8.83 1.93
CA TYR A 324 1.37 8.75 1.16
C TYR A 324 2.57 8.28 2.02
N THR A 325 2.34 7.98 3.29
CA THR A 325 3.34 7.55 4.28
C THR A 325 2.90 6.24 4.92
N HIS A 326 3.82 5.49 5.50
CA HIS A 326 3.44 4.31 6.29
C HIS A 326 2.64 4.72 7.54
N ILE A 327 1.50 4.07 7.81
CA ILE A 327 0.62 4.47 8.93
C ILE A 327 1.32 4.35 10.29
N LEU A 328 2.16 3.32 10.50
CA LEU A 328 2.85 3.12 11.78
C LEU A 328 4.00 4.11 12.05
N TRP A 329 4.42 4.94 11.09
CA TRP A 329 5.46 5.94 11.37
C TRP A 329 4.95 7.03 12.32
N GLY A 330 5.80 7.48 13.24
CA GLY A 330 5.53 8.61 14.13
C GLY A 330 5.43 9.97 13.42
N THR A 331 4.81 10.94 14.08
CA THR A 331 4.40 12.24 13.47
C THR A 331 5.55 13.00 12.83
N TYR A 332 6.72 13.09 13.49
CA TYR A 332 7.91 13.73 12.91
C TYR A 332 8.35 13.01 11.62
N ALA A 333 8.46 11.68 11.63
CA ALA A 333 8.90 10.90 10.47
C ALA A 333 7.92 11.01 9.28
N ARG A 334 6.60 11.04 9.52
CA ARG A 334 5.60 11.30 8.48
C ARG A 334 5.74 12.70 7.91
N ARG A 335 5.84 13.73 8.77
CA ARG A 335 6.01 15.13 8.38
C ARG A 335 7.27 15.35 7.54
N GLN A 336 8.44 14.88 8.01
CA GLN A 336 9.70 15.01 7.27
C GLN A 336 9.69 14.26 5.93
N HIS A 337 9.04 13.08 5.85
CA HIS A 337 8.89 12.38 4.57
C HIS A 337 8.10 13.25 3.57
N LEU A 338 6.91 13.73 3.96
CA LEU A 338 6.04 14.53 3.08
C LEU A 338 6.72 15.84 2.65
N LYS A 339 7.40 16.51 3.58
CA LYS A 339 8.19 17.72 3.32
C LYS A 339 9.30 17.47 2.27
N LYS A 340 9.92 16.29 2.30
CA LYS A 340 11.01 15.89 1.39
C LYS A 340 10.54 15.35 0.04
N THR A 341 9.45 14.57 -0.02
CA THR A 341 9.03 13.87 -1.25
C THR A 341 7.84 14.53 -1.96
N LYS A 342 6.99 15.26 -1.23
CA LYS A 342 5.77 15.92 -1.73
C LYS A 342 5.72 17.43 -1.40
N TYR A 343 6.80 17.99 -0.83
CA TYR A 343 7.03 19.43 -0.67
C TYR A 343 5.96 20.21 0.13
N PHE A 344 5.24 19.54 1.04
CA PHE A 344 4.25 20.14 1.94
C PHE A 344 4.36 19.64 3.40
N ASP A 345 3.78 20.41 4.32
CA ASP A 345 3.75 20.13 5.76
C ASP A 345 2.36 19.64 6.20
N CYS A 346 2.23 18.36 6.56
CA CYS A 346 0.95 17.81 6.99
C CYS A 346 0.48 18.37 8.34
N ARG A 347 -0.79 18.80 8.39
CA ARG A 347 -1.49 19.39 9.56
C ARG A 347 -2.84 18.71 9.87
N CYS A 348 -3.01 17.44 9.52
CA CYS A 348 -4.18 16.66 9.92
C CYS A 348 -4.25 16.47 11.45
N ASP A 349 -5.39 16.06 12.00
CA ASP A 349 -5.60 16.04 13.46
C ASP A 349 -4.68 15.06 14.20
N ARG A 350 -4.36 13.91 13.60
CA ARG A 350 -3.32 13.00 14.11
C ARG A 350 -1.92 13.64 14.17
N CYS A 351 -1.62 14.62 13.32
CA CYS A 351 -0.37 15.39 13.39
C CYS A 351 -0.44 16.60 14.33
N LYS A 352 -1.65 17.02 14.77
CA LYS A 352 -1.81 18.05 15.81
C LYS A 352 -1.66 17.48 17.22
N ASP A 353 -2.13 16.25 17.42
CA ASP A 353 -2.21 15.57 18.71
C ASP A 353 -0.86 14.93 19.13
N PRO A 354 -0.25 15.37 20.26
CA PRO A 354 0.97 14.77 20.80
C PRO A 354 0.87 13.27 21.12
N THR A 355 -0.35 12.78 21.39
CA THR A 355 -0.62 11.37 21.74
C THR A 355 -0.91 10.49 20.51
N GLU A 356 -1.00 11.08 19.32
CA GLU A 356 -1.46 10.44 18.08
C GLU A 356 -2.76 9.63 18.28
N LEU A 357 -3.87 10.31 18.60
CA LEU A 357 -5.21 9.73 18.82
C LEU A 357 -5.26 8.80 20.05
N GLY A 358 -4.50 9.15 21.10
CA GLY A 358 -4.31 8.33 22.30
C GLY A 358 -3.59 7.01 22.05
N SER A 359 -2.98 6.80 20.87
CA SER A 359 -2.27 5.56 20.55
C SER A 359 -0.88 5.48 21.19
N LEU A 360 -0.26 6.63 21.47
CA LEU A 360 1.09 6.78 22.03
C LEU A 360 2.20 6.12 21.20
N VAL A 361 2.00 5.95 19.88
CA VAL A 361 2.98 5.24 19.02
C VAL A 361 4.32 5.95 18.82
N SER A 362 4.41 7.24 19.17
CA SER A 362 5.67 7.99 19.20
C SER A 362 6.19 8.25 20.62
N ALA A 363 5.54 7.73 21.66
CA ALA A 363 5.85 8.07 23.05
C ALA A 363 7.13 7.38 23.57
N LEU A 364 7.98 8.16 24.24
CA LEU A 364 9.13 7.66 25.00
C LEU A 364 8.79 7.55 26.50
N LYS A 365 9.55 6.74 27.22
CA LYS A 365 9.47 6.62 28.68
C LYS A 365 10.37 7.67 29.33
N CYS A 366 9.84 8.43 30.27
CA CYS A 366 10.64 9.38 31.03
C CYS A 366 11.46 8.65 32.11
N ILE A 367 12.78 8.64 31.94
CA ILE A 367 13.71 8.02 32.89
C ILE A 367 13.80 8.78 34.22
N GLY A 368 13.41 10.06 34.27
CA GLY A 368 13.62 10.93 35.43
C GLY A 368 15.01 11.57 35.43
N THR A 369 15.41 12.10 36.59
CA THR A 369 16.80 12.49 36.86
C THR A 369 17.52 11.33 37.56
N GLU A 370 18.85 11.41 37.69
CA GLU A 370 19.61 10.42 38.48
C GLU A 370 19.16 10.35 39.96
N GLU A 371 18.61 11.44 40.49
CA GLU A 371 18.10 11.55 41.87
C GLU A 371 16.64 11.10 42.01
N VAL A 372 15.82 11.30 40.97
CA VAL A 372 14.36 11.06 40.99
C VAL A 372 13.90 10.40 39.68
N PRO A 373 13.71 9.06 39.65
CA PRO A 373 13.13 8.38 38.50
C PRO A 373 11.64 8.77 38.32
N CYS A 374 11.23 9.03 37.09
CA CYS A 374 9.88 9.53 36.80
C CYS A 374 8.89 8.41 36.41
N GLY A 375 9.20 7.63 35.37
CA GLY A 375 8.33 6.58 34.85
C GLY A 375 7.15 7.06 33.99
N GLY A 376 6.87 8.36 33.95
CA GLY A 376 5.85 8.98 33.09
C GLY A 376 6.21 8.95 31.59
N THR A 377 5.36 9.58 30.77
CA THR A 377 5.47 9.61 29.30
C THR A 377 6.16 10.88 28.83
N GLN A 378 7.09 10.76 27.87
CA GLN A 378 7.68 11.88 27.12
C GLN A 378 6.95 12.05 25.77
N LEU A 379 6.45 13.27 25.51
CA LEU A 379 5.65 13.63 24.33
C LEU A 379 6.09 14.98 23.74
N PRO A 380 5.96 15.21 22.41
CA PRO A 380 6.30 16.48 21.79
C PRO A 380 5.32 17.60 22.19
N LEU A 381 5.83 18.74 22.64
CA LEU A 381 5.03 19.88 23.09
C LEU A 381 4.20 20.51 21.95
N ASN A 382 4.76 20.59 20.74
CA ASN A 382 4.07 21.02 19.52
C ASN A 382 4.45 20.09 18.35
N PRO A 383 3.66 19.07 18.00
CA PRO A 383 4.04 18.07 16.99
C PRO A 383 4.07 18.60 15.54
N LEU A 384 3.60 19.84 15.33
CA LEU A 384 3.68 20.56 14.05
C LEU A 384 4.92 21.46 13.91
N ASP A 385 5.76 21.54 14.94
CA ASP A 385 7.03 22.26 14.91
C ASP A 385 8.19 21.25 14.90
N ASP A 386 9.09 21.40 13.94
CA ASP A 386 10.23 20.50 13.74
C ASP A 386 11.32 20.72 14.82
N GLU A 387 11.36 21.89 15.44
CA GLU A 387 12.28 22.27 16.52
C GLU A 387 11.59 22.27 17.91
N THR A 388 10.44 21.60 18.05
CA THR A 388 9.75 21.45 19.34
C THR A 388 10.66 20.84 20.42
N ASN A 389 10.40 21.14 21.68
CA ASN A 389 10.86 20.28 22.77
C ASN A 389 9.86 19.15 23.03
N TRP A 390 10.32 18.10 23.69
CA TRP A 390 9.54 17.02 24.27
C TRP A 390 9.49 17.22 25.78
N VAL A 391 8.31 17.01 26.38
CA VAL A 391 8.04 17.21 27.81
C VAL A 391 7.44 15.97 28.44
N CYS A 392 7.68 15.76 29.73
CA CYS A 392 7.04 14.68 30.47
C CYS A 392 5.66 15.08 31.01
N ASP A 393 4.71 14.14 30.95
CA ASP A 393 3.37 14.26 31.56
C ASP A 393 3.37 14.35 33.10
N THR A 394 4.46 13.91 33.75
CA THR A 394 4.53 13.66 35.20
C THR A 394 5.62 14.46 35.90
N CYS A 395 6.65 14.96 35.19
CA CYS A 395 7.74 15.73 35.77
C CYS A 395 8.29 16.82 34.84
N ASN A 396 9.09 17.74 35.39
CA ASN A 396 9.60 18.91 34.68
C ASN A 396 10.79 18.62 33.73
N ILE A 397 10.89 17.42 33.16
CA ILE A 397 11.98 17.07 32.24
C ILE A 397 11.59 17.39 30.81
N GLU A 398 12.41 18.23 30.20
CA GLU A 398 12.28 18.73 28.83
C GLU A 398 13.51 18.30 28.01
N LEU A 399 13.29 17.82 26.78
CA LEU A 399 14.32 17.25 25.90
C LEU A 399 14.18 17.80 24.47
N PRO A 400 15.24 18.27 23.80
CA PRO A 400 15.15 18.77 22.42
C PRO A 400 14.73 17.68 21.42
N ASN A 401 13.81 17.97 20.50
CA ASN A 401 13.38 17.01 19.47
C ASN A 401 14.55 16.45 18.66
N LYS A 402 15.58 17.28 18.38
CA LYS A 402 16.81 16.88 17.69
C LYS A 402 17.53 15.70 18.35
N ASP A 403 17.51 15.58 19.68
CA ASP A 403 18.20 14.51 20.40
C ASP A 403 17.30 13.29 20.61
N ILE A 404 15.99 13.49 20.78
CA ILE A 404 15.00 12.40 20.69
C ILE A 404 15.07 11.71 19.32
N MET A 405 15.13 12.47 18.22
CA MET A 405 15.14 11.92 16.87
C MET A 405 16.40 11.13 16.55
N LYS A 406 17.59 11.58 16.97
CA LYS A 406 18.83 10.77 16.87
C LYS A 406 18.73 9.46 17.64
N PHE A 407 18.15 9.50 18.83
CA PHE A 407 18.01 8.34 19.69
C PHE A 407 17.01 7.32 19.11
N VAL A 408 15.87 7.80 18.60
CA VAL A 408 14.87 6.97 17.90
C VAL A 408 15.42 6.44 16.57
N GLU A 409 16.24 7.20 15.85
CA GLU A 409 16.96 6.73 14.65
C GLU A 409 17.94 5.60 14.99
N HIS A 410 18.74 5.75 16.05
CA HIS A 410 19.63 4.69 16.54
C HIS A 410 18.86 3.41 16.90
N LEU A 411 17.78 3.52 17.70
CA LEU A 411 16.95 2.36 18.05
C LEU A 411 16.25 1.74 16.82
N SER A 412 15.85 2.54 15.84
CA SER A 412 15.30 2.06 14.57
C SER A 412 16.33 1.22 13.80
N GLY A 413 17.59 1.66 13.80
CA GLY A 413 18.70 0.91 13.20
C GLY A 413 19.02 -0.42 13.90
N GLU A 414 18.88 -0.50 15.23
CA GLU A 414 19.01 -1.80 15.95
C GLU A 414 17.87 -2.77 15.61
N VAL A 415 16.63 -2.28 15.47
CA VAL A 415 15.50 -3.10 15.02
C VAL A 415 15.71 -3.58 13.57
N GLU A 416 16.10 -2.72 12.64
CA GLU A 416 16.32 -3.11 11.24
C GLU A 416 17.43 -4.19 11.11
N LYS A 417 18.53 -4.10 11.87
CA LYS A 417 19.62 -5.11 11.89
C LYS A 417 19.17 -6.52 12.27
N VAL A 418 18.13 -6.63 13.11
CA VAL A 418 17.59 -7.90 13.60
C VAL A 418 16.48 -8.40 12.66
N MET A 419 15.56 -7.52 12.28
CA MET A 419 14.44 -7.85 11.38
C MET A 419 14.90 -8.35 10.00
N VAL A 420 16.01 -7.85 9.46
CA VAL A 420 16.56 -8.28 8.16
C VAL A 420 17.05 -9.75 8.14
N LYS A 421 17.20 -10.40 9.30
CA LYS A 421 17.80 -11.74 9.42
C LYS A 421 16.82 -12.92 9.54
N ASN A 422 15.49 -12.67 9.51
CA ASN A 422 14.46 -13.63 9.96
C ASN A 422 14.73 -14.11 11.41
N PRO A 423 14.61 -13.21 12.40
CA PRO A 423 15.06 -13.46 13.77
C PRO A 423 14.24 -14.53 14.50
N SER A 424 14.89 -15.21 15.45
CA SER A 424 14.24 -16.10 16.42
C SER A 424 13.43 -15.33 17.47
N LEU A 425 12.53 -16.02 18.19
CA LEU A 425 11.76 -15.38 19.27
C LEU A 425 12.67 -14.81 20.36
N SER A 426 13.71 -15.56 20.75
CA SER A 426 14.69 -15.13 21.75
C SER A 426 15.41 -13.83 21.34
N GLU A 427 15.82 -13.68 20.07
CA GLU A 427 16.40 -12.42 19.58
C GLU A 427 15.40 -11.24 19.60
N LEU A 428 14.12 -11.51 19.32
CA LEU A 428 13.06 -10.49 19.42
C LEU A 428 12.76 -10.08 20.86
N GLU A 429 12.73 -11.03 21.81
CA GLU A 429 12.61 -10.77 23.25
C GLU A 429 13.79 -9.92 23.75
N ASP A 430 15.01 -10.27 23.32
CA ASP A 430 16.24 -9.56 23.69
C ASP A 430 16.26 -8.11 23.17
N VAL A 431 15.66 -7.85 22.00
CA VAL A 431 15.44 -6.48 21.48
C VAL A 431 14.28 -5.79 22.18
N LEU A 432 13.15 -6.47 22.39
CA LEU A 432 11.97 -5.92 23.06
C LEU A 432 12.31 -5.41 24.46
N ASN A 433 13.04 -6.21 25.24
CA ASN A 433 13.52 -5.86 26.57
C ASN A 433 14.43 -4.62 26.54
N LYS A 434 15.32 -4.49 25.55
CA LYS A 434 16.16 -3.29 25.36
C LYS A 434 15.31 -2.05 25.05
N LEU A 435 14.35 -2.17 24.12
CA LEU A 435 13.45 -1.08 23.73
C LEU A 435 12.55 -0.60 24.90
N MET A 436 11.99 -1.52 25.69
CA MET A 436 11.07 -1.19 26.80
C MET A 436 11.72 -0.49 28.00
N ASN A 437 13.05 -0.37 28.03
CA ASN A 437 13.73 0.54 28.98
C ASN A 437 13.51 2.02 28.66
N PHE A 438 13.29 2.36 27.39
CA PHE A 438 13.31 3.75 26.90
C PHE A 438 12.03 4.17 26.16
N LEU A 439 11.25 3.22 25.63
CA LEU A 439 10.08 3.46 24.80
C LEU A 439 8.79 3.09 25.52
N GLY A 440 7.69 3.77 25.17
CA GLY A 440 6.35 3.39 25.62
C GLY A 440 5.92 2.03 25.05
N ASN A 441 5.06 1.32 25.78
CA ASN A 441 4.56 -0.02 25.40
C ASN A 441 3.95 -0.10 23.98
N ASN A 442 3.42 1.03 23.48
CA ASN A 442 2.76 1.15 22.18
C ASN A 442 3.67 1.72 21.08
N HIS A 443 4.93 2.11 21.38
CA HIS A 443 5.80 2.80 20.43
C HIS A 443 5.97 1.98 19.14
N TYR A 444 6.05 2.60 17.96
CA TYR A 444 5.98 1.88 16.68
C TYR A 444 7.08 0.82 16.50
N LEU A 445 8.29 1.05 17.05
CA LEU A 445 9.36 0.03 17.10
C LEU A 445 8.99 -1.19 17.97
N VAL A 446 8.32 -0.96 19.10
CA VAL A 446 7.80 -2.01 19.99
C VAL A 446 6.64 -2.75 19.32
N TYR A 447 5.76 -2.04 18.60
CA TYR A 447 4.71 -2.64 17.77
C TYR A 447 5.30 -3.60 16.73
N ILE A 448 6.34 -3.18 16.00
CA ILE A 448 7.01 -3.97 14.94
C ILE A 448 7.55 -5.30 15.50
N ILE A 449 8.28 -5.23 16.63
CA ILE A 449 8.84 -6.42 17.28
C ILE A 449 7.71 -7.34 17.75
N LYS A 450 6.72 -6.83 18.50
CA LYS A 450 5.58 -7.61 18.99
C LYS A 450 4.75 -8.25 17.88
N HIS A 451 4.47 -7.52 16.79
CA HIS A 451 3.73 -8.04 15.62
C HIS A 451 4.46 -9.22 14.96
N THR A 452 5.80 -9.21 15.00
CA THR A 452 6.62 -10.35 14.58
C THR A 452 6.55 -11.51 15.59
N MET A 453 6.68 -11.22 16.89
CA MET A 453 6.66 -12.24 17.96
C MET A 453 5.37 -13.06 17.99
N VAL A 454 4.20 -12.44 17.80
CA VAL A 454 2.92 -13.19 17.82
C VAL A 454 2.83 -14.26 16.73
N GLN A 455 3.53 -14.07 15.60
CA GLN A 455 3.61 -15.04 14.48
C GLN A 455 4.66 -16.15 14.70
N LEU A 456 5.43 -16.09 15.81
CA LEU A 456 6.50 -17.03 16.14
C LEU A 456 6.23 -17.85 17.41
N TYR A 457 5.40 -17.40 18.36
CA TYR A 457 5.10 -18.17 19.58
C TYR A 457 4.65 -19.62 19.32
N ASP A 458 3.85 -19.88 18.29
CA ASP A 458 3.40 -21.25 17.93
C ASP A 458 4.42 -22.06 17.12
N LYS A 459 5.59 -21.48 16.82
CA LYS A 459 6.74 -22.15 16.19
C LYS A 459 7.85 -22.47 17.20
N VAL A 460 7.68 -22.07 18.46
CA VAL A 460 8.59 -22.44 19.55
C VAL A 460 8.22 -23.84 20.03
N ASP A 461 8.69 -24.84 19.28
CA ASP A 461 9.19 -26.08 19.86
C ASP A 461 9.92 -26.92 18.79
N SER A 462 11.26 -26.88 18.80
CA SER A 462 12.09 -27.86 18.07
C SER A 462 12.01 -29.26 18.69
N ASP A 463 11.55 -29.34 19.94
CA ASP A 463 11.66 -30.51 20.81
C ASP A 463 10.30 -31.19 21.03
N GLY A 464 9.24 -30.70 20.38
CA GLY A 464 7.91 -31.33 20.33
C GLY A 464 7.07 -31.22 21.60
N LEU A 465 7.35 -30.26 22.48
CA LEU A 465 6.49 -29.90 23.61
C LEU A 465 5.30 -29.05 23.15
N GLU A 466 4.42 -28.67 24.09
CA GLU A 466 3.17 -27.97 23.79
C GLU A 466 3.06 -26.62 24.53
N VAL A 467 3.21 -25.52 23.78
CA VAL A 467 3.15 -24.11 24.24
C VAL A 467 2.13 -23.88 25.37
N SER A 468 2.59 -23.46 26.56
CA SER A 468 1.74 -23.35 27.76
C SER A 468 0.62 -22.30 27.67
N ASN A 469 -0.46 -22.46 28.46
CA ASN A 469 -1.55 -21.46 28.52
C ASN A 469 -1.04 -20.06 28.89
N SER A 470 -0.05 -19.93 29.78
CA SER A 470 0.52 -18.63 30.16
C SER A 470 1.13 -17.87 28.98
N ILE A 471 1.75 -18.57 28.03
CA ILE A 471 2.31 -17.98 26.81
C ILE A 471 1.18 -17.60 25.84
N LEU A 472 0.14 -18.43 25.72
CA LEU A 472 -1.03 -18.12 24.91
C LEU A 472 -1.78 -16.89 25.46
N GLU A 473 -1.93 -16.76 26.78
CA GLU A 473 -2.51 -15.59 27.45
C GLU A 473 -1.67 -14.32 27.26
N GLU A 474 -0.35 -14.42 27.19
CA GLU A 474 0.52 -13.31 26.81
C GLU A 474 0.35 -12.94 25.34
N LYS A 475 0.33 -13.92 24.43
CA LYS A 475 0.03 -13.72 22.99
C LYS A 475 -1.34 -13.05 22.78
N LEU A 476 -2.37 -13.44 23.52
CA LEU A 476 -3.70 -12.79 23.45
C LEU A 476 -3.64 -11.31 23.86
N ARG A 477 -3.06 -10.99 25.03
CA ARG A 477 -2.89 -9.61 25.51
C ARG A 477 -2.03 -8.76 24.57
N MET A 478 -1.01 -9.37 23.95
CA MET A 478 -0.16 -8.72 22.94
C MET A 478 -0.96 -8.40 21.68
N CYS A 479 -1.74 -9.37 21.14
CA CYS A 479 -2.63 -9.14 20.01
C CYS A 479 -3.67 -8.05 20.30
N GLU A 480 -4.33 -8.06 21.47
CA GLU A 480 -5.34 -7.06 21.86
C GLU A 480 -4.77 -5.64 21.85
N ASN A 481 -3.57 -5.45 22.43
CA ASN A 481 -2.86 -4.17 22.41
C ASN A 481 -2.52 -3.69 20.99
N LEU A 482 -2.03 -4.59 20.11
CA LEU A 482 -1.71 -4.26 18.72
C LEU A 482 -2.96 -3.99 17.87
N ILE A 483 -4.08 -4.68 18.15
CA ILE A 483 -5.38 -4.49 17.47
C ILE A 483 -5.98 -3.13 17.82
N ASP A 484 -5.91 -2.69 19.08
CA ASP A 484 -6.34 -1.35 19.51
C ASP A 484 -5.50 -0.26 18.81
N ILE A 485 -4.17 -0.39 18.82
CA ILE A 485 -3.26 0.54 18.11
C ILE A 485 -3.60 0.59 16.60
N SER A 486 -3.78 -0.57 15.95
CA SER A 486 -4.15 -0.63 14.53
C SER A 486 -5.44 0.15 14.24
N LYS A 487 -6.47 -0.06 15.05
CA LYS A 487 -7.79 0.57 14.88
C LYS A 487 -7.81 2.06 15.20
N ARG A 488 -6.92 2.55 16.07
CA ARG A 488 -6.73 3.99 16.31
C ARG A 488 -6.09 4.69 15.13
N LEU A 489 -5.08 4.07 14.52
CA LEU A 489 -4.30 4.68 13.44
C LEU A 489 -4.93 4.51 12.05
N ASP A 490 -5.69 3.42 11.84
CA ASP A 490 -6.34 3.09 10.57
C ASP A 490 -7.74 2.50 10.79
N PRO A 491 -8.71 3.28 11.33
CA PRO A 491 -10.07 2.80 11.60
C PRO A 491 -10.82 2.30 10.36
N GLY A 492 -10.40 2.73 9.16
CA GLY A 492 -10.95 2.27 7.87
C GLY A 492 -10.31 0.99 7.32
N ASN A 493 -9.20 0.50 7.90
CA ASN A 493 -8.39 -0.60 7.37
C ASN A 493 -7.85 -0.32 5.95
N SER A 494 -7.37 0.90 5.75
CA SER A 494 -6.96 1.51 4.48
C SER A 494 -5.54 1.11 4.04
N ARG A 495 -4.66 0.76 4.98
CA ARG A 495 -3.28 0.26 4.75
C ARG A 495 -2.83 -0.82 5.75
N LEU A 496 -3.43 -0.90 6.94
CA LEU A 496 -3.08 -1.88 7.99
C LEU A 496 -3.96 -3.14 7.96
N ASN A 497 -4.78 -3.33 6.93
CA ASN A 497 -5.65 -4.49 6.78
C ASN A 497 -4.91 -5.83 6.88
N LEU A 498 -3.80 -6.03 6.16
CA LEU A 498 -3.00 -7.26 6.27
C LEU A 498 -2.37 -7.42 7.68
N TYR A 499 -1.87 -6.34 8.28
CA TYR A 499 -1.34 -6.36 9.65
C TYR A 499 -2.40 -6.78 10.68
N LEU A 500 -3.61 -6.22 10.57
CA LEU A 500 -4.73 -6.54 11.45
C LEU A 500 -5.28 -7.95 11.19
N ALA A 501 -5.34 -8.40 9.95
CA ALA A 501 -5.76 -9.75 9.59
C ALA A 501 -4.81 -10.82 10.18
N VAL A 502 -3.49 -10.56 10.19
CA VAL A 502 -2.52 -11.40 10.93
C VAL A 502 -2.84 -11.39 12.42
N LEU A 503 -3.02 -10.23 13.04
CA LEU A 503 -3.32 -10.14 14.47
C LEU A 503 -4.63 -10.87 14.86
N LEU A 504 -5.67 -10.79 14.04
CA LEU A 504 -6.93 -11.50 14.24
C LEU A 504 -6.77 -13.01 14.06
N ASN A 505 -5.94 -13.47 13.12
CA ASN A 505 -5.61 -14.89 12.95
C ASN A 505 -4.84 -15.43 14.16
N GLU A 506 -3.82 -14.70 14.62
CA GLU A 506 -3.00 -15.10 15.76
C GLU A 506 -3.76 -15.04 17.09
N TYR A 507 -4.69 -14.08 17.25
CA TYR A 507 -5.63 -14.05 18.36
C TYR A 507 -6.61 -15.24 18.32
N PHE A 508 -7.14 -15.58 17.13
CA PHE A 508 -7.99 -16.76 16.94
C PHE A 508 -7.25 -18.06 17.31
N ASN A 509 -6.05 -18.29 16.78
CA ASN A 509 -5.27 -19.50 17.01
C ASN A 509 -5.01 -19.74 18.51
N ALA A 510 -4.55 -18.71 19.22
CA ALA A 510 -4.28 -18.80 20.65
C ALA A 510 -5.56 -19.02 21.47
N LYS A 511 -6.65 -18.33 21.13
CA LYS A 511 -7.93 -18.44 21.84
C LYS A 511 -8.59 -19.80 21.60
N LEU A 512 -8.52 -20.33 20.37
CA LEU A 512 -8.98 -21.67 20.03
C LEU A 512 -8.19 -22.73 20.82
N LYS A 513 -6.87 -22.61 20.92
CA LYS A 513 -6.03 -23.59 21.64
C LYS A 513 -6.28 -23.58 23.15
N ILE A 514 -6.52 -22.42 23.77
CA ILE A 514 -6.96 -22.33 25.17
C ILE A 514 -8.35 -22.97 25.33
N PHE A 515 -9.28 -22.67 24.40
CA PHE A 515 -10.63 -23.21 24.40
C PHE A 515 -10.67 -24.74 24.26
N GLU A 516 -9.91 -25.30 23.31
CA GLU A 516 -9.77 -26.76 23.09
C GLU A 516 -9.24 -27.48 24.33
N ARG A 517 -8.36 -26.85 25.11
CA ARG A 517 -7.82 -27.36 26.39
C ARG A 517 -8.76 -27.21 27.57
N ALA A 518 -9.64 -26.20 27.55
CA ALA A 518 -10.58 -25.92 28.63
C ALA A 518 -11.90 -26.70 28.49
N PHE A 519 -12.24 -27.15 27.28
CA PHE A 519 -13.54 -27.73 26.96
C PHE A 519 -13.89 -28.98 27.78
N ASP A 520 -15.06 -28.94 28.40
CA ASP A 520 -15.68 -30.06 29.12
C ASP A 520 -16.92 -30.56 28.35
N SER A 521 -16.86 -31.79 27.87
CA SER A 521 -17.94 -32.39 27.07
C SER A 521 -19.24 -32.63 27.85
N GLU A 522 -19.21 -32.59 29.19
CA GLU A 522 -20.40 -32.66 30.05
C GLU A 522 -21.08 -31.29 30.24
N LYS A 523 -20.41 -30.18 29.89
CA LYS A 523 -20.85 -28.79 30.19
C LYS A 523 -20.97 -27.90 28.96
N LYS A 524 -21.32 -28.47 27.80
CA LYS A 524 -21.29 -27.81 26.48
C LYS A 524 -21.94 -26.42 26.44
N ASP A 525 -23.06 -26.24 27.14
CA ASP A 525 -23.81 -24.98 27.17
C ASP A 525 -23.01 -23.79 27.75
N GLU A 526 -22.04 -24.06 28.63
CA GLU A 526 -21.14 -23.03 29.21
C GLU A 526 -20.19 -22.43 28.16
N TYR A 527 -19.93 -23.15 27.06
CA TYR A 527 -18.94 -22.80 26.03
C TYR A 527 -19.51 -22.00 24.84
N ASN A 528 -20.83 -21.84 24.77
CA ASN A 528 -21.51 -21.20 23.64
C ASN A 528 -21.11 -19.73 23.42
N THR A 529 -20.79 -18.99 24.48
CA THR A 529 -20.26 -17.61 24.37
C THR A 529 -18.88 -17.60 23.71
N SER A 530 -17.97 -18.46 24.16
CA SER A 530 -16.60 -18.57 23.64
C SER A 530 -16.59 -19.00 22.16
N LEU A 531 -17.50 -19.90 21.75
CA LEU A 531 -17.67 -20.30 20.35
C LEU A 531 -18.16 -19.13 19.48
N LYS A 532 -19.08 -18.31 19.99
CA LYS A 532 -19.57 -17.10 19.29
C LYS A 532 -18.48 -16.03 19.18
N GLU A 533 -17.63 -15.89 20.19
CA GLU A 533 -16.45 -15.02 20.10
C GLU A 533 -15.44 -15.52 19.05
N LEU A 534 -15.16 -16.83 19.00
CA LEU A 534 -14.28 -17.42 17.98
C LEU A 534 -14.79 -17.21 16.55
N LEU A 535 -16.10 -17.43 16.32
CA LEU A 535 -16.75 -17.15 15.03
C LEU A 535 -16.72 -15.65 14.68
N ALA A 536 -16.94 -14.76 15.65
CA ALA A 536 -16.88 -13.31 15.43
C ALA A 536 -15.48 -12.80 15.07
N ILE A 537 -14.41 -13.44 15.59
CA ILE A 537 -13.02 -13.13 15.20
C ILE A 537 -12.77 -13.52 13.73
N LEU A 538 -13.23 -14.71 13.32
CA LEU A 538 -13.11 -15.18 11.93
C LEU A 538 -13.89 -14.27 10.95
N GLU A 539 -15.13 -13.91 11.29
CA GLU A 539 -15.93 -13.00 10.46
C GLU A 539 -15.30 -11.59 10.39
N GLY A 540 -14.79 -11.09 11.52
CA GLY A 540 -14.02 -9.84 11.56
C GLY A 540 -12.80 -9.88 10.63
N ASN A 541 -12.08 -11.00 10.60
CA ASN A 541 -10.91 -11.19 9.73
C ASN A 541 -11.31 -11.20 8.24
N ARG A 542 -12.36 -11.94 7.86
CA ARG A 542 -12.93 -11.90 6.50
C ARG A 542 -13.33 -10.49 6.06
N ARG A 543 -13.98 -9.71 6.94
CA ARG A 543 -14.38 -8.32 6.65
C ARG A 543 -13.18 -7.39 6.42
N VAL A 544 -12.03 -7.65 7.06
CA VAL A 544 -10.77 -6.92 6.83
C VAL A 544 -10.13 -7.33 5.49
N LEU A 545 -10.15 -8.62 5.16
CA LEU A 545 -9.53 -9.18 3.95
C LEU A 545 -10.36 -9.05 2.66
N GLN A 546 -11.63 -8.67 2.73
CA GLN A 546 -12.58 -8.68 1.60
C GLN A 546 -12.12 -7.92 0.33
N ASN A 547 -11.23 -6.93 0.45
CA ASN A 547 -10.67 -6.19 -0.69
C ASN A 547 -9.25 -6.64 -1.09
N GLU A 548 -8.60 -7.47 -0.27
CA GLU A 548 -7.21 -7.92 -0.45
C GLU A 548 -7.08 -9.27 -1.18
N LEU A 549 -8.19 -9.86 -1.61
CA LEU A 549 -8.21 -11.17 -2.29
C LEU A 549 -7.45 -11.22 -3.63
N LYS A 550 -6.84 -10.11 -4.08
CA LYS A 550 -6.03 -9.99 -5.30
C LYS A 550 -4.52 -9.96 -5.04
N SER A 551 -4.07 -9.54 -3.86
CA SER A 551 -2.66 -9.57 -3.48
C SER A 551 -2.23 -10.98 -3.11
N VAL A 552 -0.94 -11.30 -3.29
CA VAL A 552 -0.40 -12.63 -2.93
C VAL A 552 -0.49 -12.86 -1.43
N ALA A 553 -0.25 -11.83 -0.62
CA ALA A 553 -0.39 -11.89 0.83
C ALA A 553 -1.86 -12.02 1.28
N GLY A 554 -2.77 -11.19 0.74
CA GLY A 554 -4.17 -11.18 1.14
C GLY A 554 -4.93 -12.45 0.77
N SER A 555 -4.68 -13.00 -0.43
CA SER A 555 -5.28 -14.26 -0.87
C SER A 555 -4.87 -15.46 0.00
N LYS A 556 -3.57 -15.59 0.34
CA LYS A 556 -3.06 -16.62 1.26
C LYS A 556 -3.64 -16.49 2.67
N LEU A 557 -3.67 -15.27 3.20
CA LEU A 557 -4.18 -15.04 4.56
C LEU A 557 -5.68 -15.31 4.65
N ASN A 558 -6.44 -15.01 3.58
CA ASN A 558 -7.84 -15.40 3.49
C ASN A 558 -8.03 -16.93 3.40
N GLN A 559 -7.15 -17.66 2.69
CA GLN A 559 -7.18 -19.13 2.69
C GLN A 559 -7.00 -19.67 4.11
N LEU A 560 -6.01 -19.17 4.87
CA LEU A 560 -5.76 -19.59 6.25
C LEU A 560 -6.97 -19.32 7.18
N VAL A 561 -7.65 -18.18 7.01
CA VAL A 561 -8.88 -17.86 7.75
C VAL A 561 -10.02 -18.83 7.41
N CYS A 562 -10.17 -19.22 6.14
CA CYS A 562 -11.15 -20.23 5.72
C CYS A 562 -10.82 -21.63 6.26
N GLU A 563 -9.54 -22.02 6.30
CA GLU A 563 -9.07 -23.29 6.89
C GLU A 563 -9.31 -23.33 8.41
N ASN A 564 -9.11 -22.22 9.10
CA ASN A 564 -9.40 -22.06 10.53
C ASN A 564 -10.91 -22.10 10.84
N GLU A 565 -11.75 -21.51 9.99
CA GLU A 565 -13.21 -21.64 10.09
C GLU A 565 -13.68 -23.09 9.85
N LEU A 566 -13.11 -23.76 8.85
CA LEU A 566 -13.29 -25.20 8.60
C LEU A 566 -12.96 -26.04 9.83
N LYS A 567 -11.81 -25.81 10.47
CA LYS A 567 -11.40 -26.52 11.69
C LYS A 567 -12.46 -26.35 12.79
N LEU A 568 -12.88 -25.11 13.07
CA LEU A 568 -13.85 -24.82 14.12
C LEU A 568 -15.23 -25.42 13.85
N LEU A 569 -15.75 -25.31 12.62
CA LEU A 569 -17.07 -25.86 12.26
C LEU A 569 -17.08 -27.40 12.33
N ASN A 570 -16.01 -28.06 11.91
CA ASN A 570 -15.85 -29.50 12.08
C ASN A 570 -15.82 -29.89 13.56
N TRP A 571 -15.03 -29.17 14.38
CA TRP A 571 -14.94 -29.41 15.83
C TRP A 571 -16.29 -29.24 16.54
N ILE A 572 -17.07 -28.21 16.19
CA ILE A 572 -18.45 -27.98 16.70
C ILE A 572 -19.36 -29.17 16.34
N HIS A 573 -19.27 -29.65 15.10
CA HIS A 573 -20.08 -30.77 14.61
C HIS A 573 -19.74 -32.09 15.30
N GLU A 574 -18.45 -32.42 15.41
CA GLU A 574 -17.95 -33.62 16.09
C GLU A 574 -18.36 -33.65 17.56
N ASN A 575 -18.26 -32.51 18.24
CA ASN A 575 -18.66 -32.37 19.65
C ASN A 575 -20.17 -32.21 19.85
N LYS A 576 -20.97 -32.10 18.77
CA LYS A 576 -22.45 -31.98 18.81
C LYS A 576 -22.91 -30.83 19.70
N ILE A 577 -22.46 -29.62 19.37
CA ILE A 577 -22.86 -28.37 20.03
C ILE A 577 -23.78 -27.59 19.08
N ASP A 578 -24.80 -26.93 19.62
CA ASP A 578 -25.72 -26.05 18.90
C ASP A 578 -25.36 -24.60 19.23
N VAL A 579 -25.00 -23.79 18.22
CA VAL A 579 -24.25 -22.52 18.37
C VAL A 579 -25.01 -21.35 17.78
#